data_AF-A0A1V6K146-F1
#
_entry.id   AF-A0A1V6K146-F1
#
_cell.length_a   1.000
_cell.length_b   1.000
_cell.length_c   1.000
_cell.angle_alpha   90.00
_cell.angle_beta   90.00
_cell.angle_gamma   90.00
#
_symmetry.space_group_name_H-M   'P 1'
#
loop_
_entity.id
_entity.type
_entity.pdbx_description
1 polymer ?
#
loop_
_entity_poly.entity_id
_entity_poly.type
_entity_poly.pdbx_seq_one_letter_code
_entity_poly.pdbx_strand_id
1 'polypeptide(L)'
;MEPERFNCIPEKTATTNETDYTVLKNAISALPPRLAAVIQLQYYEKMSYKEISATLGISIKAVESLLVRAKRTLRKKILQDKES
;
A
#
# COMPACT_ATOMS: atom_id res chain seq x y z
N MET A 1 -25.33 -18.45 -6.02
CA MET A 1 -24.96 -17.47 -4.99
C MET A 1 -24.01 -16.48 -5.66
N GLU A 2 -24.61 -15.47 -6.28
CA GLU A 2 -23.89 -14.47 -7.06
C GLU A 2 -23.25 -13.44 -6.11
N PRO A 3 -21.97 -13.07 -6.29
CA PRO A 3 -21.36 -12.02 -5.50
C PRO A 3 -21.92 -10.67 -5.95
N GLU A 4 -22.85 -10.17 -5.14
CA GLU A 4 -23.42 -8.83 -5.20
C GLU A 4 -22.33 -7.73 -5.30
N ARG A 5 -22.59 -6.79 -6.22
CA ARG A 5 -22.25 -5.35 -6.12
C ARG A 5 -20.79 -4.94 -6.33
N PHE A 6 -20.38 -4.92 -7.60
CA PHE A 6 -19.40 -3.94 -8.08
C PHE A 6 -20.14 -2.68 -8.55
N ASN A 7 -20.56 -1.82 -7.62
CA ASN A 7 -20.98 -0.46 -7.97
C ASN A 7 -20.77 0.52 -6.83
N CYS A 8 -19.54 1.04 -6.71
CA CYS A 8 -19.28 2.45 -6.45
C CYS A 8 -17.77 2.66 -6.55
N ILE A 9 -17.29 3.13 -7.69
CA ILE A 9 -16.01 3.84 -7.75
C ILE A 9 -16.35 5.28 -7.35
N PRO A 10 -16.00 5.76 -6.15
CA PRO A 10 -15.96 7.19 -5.93
C PRO A 10 -14.77 7.75 -6.72
N GLU A 11 -15.10 8.43 -7.83
CA GLU A 11 -14.30 9.54 -8.32
C GLU A 11 -14.08 10.54 -7.16
N LYS A 12 -12.92 11.21 -7.17
CA LYS A 12 -12.59 12.41 -6.35
C LYS A 12 -12.12 12.07 -4.92
N THR A 13 -11.02 12.61 -4.39
CA THR A 13 -10.48 13.97 -4.49
C THR A 13 -8.99 13.98 -4.17
N ALA A 14 -8.17 14.58 -5.04
CA ALA A 14 -7.00 15.31 -4.59
C ALA A 14 -7.45 16.39 -3.60
N THR A 15 -6.91 16.45 -2.37
CA THR A 15 -6.81 17.64 -1.48
C THR A 15 -6.08 17.27 -0.17
N THR A 16 -4.84 17.76 -0.05
CA THR A 16 -4.23 18.37 1.16
C THR A 16 -3.81 17.53 2.37
N ASN A 17 -2.55 17.11 2.36
CA ASN A 17 -1.69 17.08 3.54
C ASN A 17 -0.26 17.35 3.05
N GLU A 18 0.39 18.46 3.41
CA GLU A 18 1.85 18.62 3.26
C GLU A 18 2.56 17.67 4.24
N THR A 19 2.49 16.38 3.97
CA THR A 19 3.21 15.34 4.71
C THR A 19 4.21 14.75 3.73
N ASP A 20 5.30 15.49 3.46
CA ASP A 20 6.49 15.10 2.69
C ASP A 20 6.32 13.83 1.84
N TYR A 21 5.40 13.87 0.87
CA TYR A 21 5.12 12.72 0.00
C TYR A 21 6.33 12.40 -0.87
N THR A 22 7.28 13.33 -0.99
CA THR A 22 8.59 13.16 -1.63
C THR A 22 9.43 12.08 -0.94
N VAL A 23 9.57 12.14 0.39
CA VAL A 23 10.32 11.13 1.17
C VAL A 23 9.62 9.78 1.09
N LEU A 24 8.28 9.78 1.20
CA LEU A 24 7.49 8.56 1.07
C LEU A 24 7.61 7.96 -0.34
N LYS A 25 7.56 8.77 -1.39
CA LYS A 25 7.65 8.34 -2.80
C LYS A 25 9.04 7.86 -3.15
N ASN A 26 10.11 8.50 -2.65
CA ASN A 26 11.47 7.98 -2.76
C ASN A 26 11.64 6.65 -2.03
N ALA A 27 11.13 6.55 -0.80
CA ALA A 27 11.18 5.32 -0.05
C ALA A 27 10.45 4.20 -0.80
N ILE A 28 9.22 4.45 -1.28
CA ILE A 28 8.40 3.53 -2.08
C ILE A 28 9.08 3.15 -3.39
N SER A 29 9.67 4.11 -4.12
CA SER A 29 10.36 3.84 -5.40
C SER A 29 11.58 2.93 -5.21
N ALA A 30 12.20 3.00 -4.04
CA ALA A 30 13.29 2.10 -3.69
C ALA A 30 12.81 0.79 -3.05
N LEU A 31 11.52 0.64 -2.72
CA LEU A 31 10.94 -0.61 -2.23
C LEU A 31 10.66 -1.55 -3.42
N PRO A 32 10.73 -2.87 -3.21
CA PRO A 32 10.19 -3.84 -4.17
C PRO A 32 8.74 -3.50 -4.56
N PRO A 33 8.40 -3.48 -5.86
CA PRO A 33 7.09 -3.04 -6.35
C PRO A 33 5.93 -3.85 -5.76
N ARG A 34 6.17 -5.13 -5.40
CA ARG A 34 5.19 -5.97 -4.70
C ARG A 34 4.82 -5.46 -3.32
N LEU A 35 5.77 -4.89 -2.57
CA LEU A 35 5.53 -4.34 -1.23
C LEU A 35 4.79 -3.00 -1.31
N ALA A 36 5.17 -2.17 -2.28
CA ALA A 36 4.51 -0.91 -2.57
C ALA A 36 3.04 -1.11 -2.96
N ALA A 37 2.77 -2.05 -3.88
CA ALA A 37 1.42 -2.34 -4.35
C ALA A 37 0.47 -2.73 -3.20
N VAL A 38 0.93 -3.58 -2.27
CA VAL A 38 0.11 -4.02 -1.13
C VAL A 38 -0.26 -2.85 -0.21
N ILE A 39 0.69 -1.97 0.09
CA ILE A 39 0.40 -0.76 0.88
C ILE A 39 -0.53 0.18 0.11
N GLN A 40 -0.31 0.33 -1.19
CA GLN A 40 -1.13 1.20 -2.02
C GLN A 40 -2.58 0.73 -2.05
N LEU A 41 -2.82 -0.55 -2.31
CA LEU A 41 -4.15 -1.16 -2.30
C LEU A 41 -4.82 -1.07 -0.93
N GLN A 42 -4.07 -1.28 0.16
CA GLN A 42 -4.62 -1.15 1.51
C GLN A 42 -4.95 0.30 1.88
N TYR A 43 -4.08 1.26 1.55
CA TYR A 43 -4.16 2.62 2.08
C TYR A 43 -4.95 3.56 1.16
N TYR A 44 -4.77 3.44 -0.15
CA TYR A 44 -5.49 4.24 -1.16
C TYR A 44 -6.83 3.60 -1.52
N GLU A 45 -6.85 2.29 -1.79
CA GLU A 45 -8.09 1.60 -2.19
C GLU A 45 -8.88 1.05 -1.00
N LYS A 46 -8.35 1.14 0.23
CA LYS A 46 -8.98 0.61 1.46
C LYS A 46 -9.42 -0.85 1.35
N MET A 47 -8.75 -1.62 0.50
CA MET A 47 -9.05 -3.03 0.27
C MET A 47 -8.76 -3.87 1.51
N SER A 48 -9.58 -4.88 1.73
CA SER A 48 -9.37 -5.90 2.77
C SER A 48 -8.22 -6.83 2.39
N TYR A 49 -7.58 -7.48 3.37
CA TYR A 49 -6.49 -8.43 3.09
C TYR A 49 -6.90 -9.53 2.11
N LYS A 50 -8.16 -9.98 2.15
CA LYS A 50 -8.71 -10.96 1.22
C LYS A 50 -8.76 -10.43 -0.22
N GLU A 51 -9.18 -9.19 -0.42
CA GLU A 51 -9.24 -8.55 -1.73
C GLU A 51 -7.83 -8.35 -2.28
N ILE A 52 -6.92 -7.82 -1.46
CA ILE A 52 -5.50 -7.65 -1.84
C ILE A 52 -4.88 -9.00 -2.22
N SER A 53 -5.21 -10.07 -1.47
CA SER A 53 -4.74 -11.42 -1.74
C SER A 53 -5.24 -11.95 -3.09
N ALA A 54 -6.51 -11.66 -3.43
CA ALA A 54 -7.10 -12.02 -4.71
C ALA A 54 -6.51 -11.19 -5.86
N THR A 55 -6.35 -9.87 -5.67
CA THR A 55 -5.78 -8.94 -6.65
C THR A 55 -4.33 -9.29 -6.99
N LEU A 56 -3.53 -9.69 -6.00
CA LEU A 56 -2.13 -10.05 -6.19
C LEU A 56 -1.92 -11.55 -6.48
N GLY A 57 -2.97 -12.37 -6.39
CA GLY A 57 -2.89 -13.82 -6.56
C GLY A 57 -2.02 -14.53 -5.50
N ILE A 58 -1.99 -14.01 -4.27
CA ILE A 58 -1.22 -14.58 -3.15
C ILE A 58 -2.15 -14.92 -1.98
N SER A 59 -1.67 -15.70 -1.01
CA SER A 59 -2.46 -16.00 0.18
C SER A 59 -2.58 -14.80 1.12
N ILE A 60 -3.67 -14.72 1.90
CA ILE A 60 -3.87 -13.68 2.93
C ILE A 60 -2.66 -13.59 3.89
N LYS A 61 -2.12 -14.74 4.33
CA LYS A 61 -0.90 -14.78 5.15
C LYS A 61 0.33 -14.15 4.46
N ALA A 62 0.43 -14.29 3.15
CA ALA A 62 1.51 -13.66 2.38
C ALA A 62 1.30 -12.15 2.30
N VAL A 63 0.06 -11.66 2.16
CA VAL A 63 -0.28 -10.23 2.23
C VAL A 63 0.13 -9.64 3.58
N GLU A 64 -0.22 -10.31 4.69
CA GLU A 64 0.19 -9.87 6.04
C GLU A 64 1.72 -9.79 6.17
N SER A 65 2.44 -10.84 5.73
CA SER A 65 3.90 -10.84 5.75
C SER A 65 4.49 -9.73 4.88
N LEU A 66 3.92 -9.49 3.70
CA LEU A 66 4.33 -8.41 2.81
C LEU A 66 4.06 -7.05 3.45
N LEU A 67 2.92 -6.82 4.09
CA LEU A 67 2.62 -5.55 4.77
C LEU A 67 3.58 -5.26 5.91
N VAL A 68 3.84 -6.25 6.75
CA VAL A 68 4.79 -6.12 7.87
C VAL A 68 6.18 -5.78 7.33
N ARG A 69 6.63 -6.49 6.28
CA ARG A 69 7.91 -6.23 5.62
C ARG A 69 7.95 -4.87 4.94
N ALA A 70 6.87 -4.45 4.30
CA ALA A 70 6.75 -3.18 3.60
C ALA A 70 6.87 -2.02 4.60
N LYS A 71 6.10 -2.06 5.70
CA LYS A 71 6.17 -1.08 6.80
C LYS A 71 7.56 -1.03 7.44
N ARG A 72 8.19 -2.19 7.69
CA ARG A 72 9.55 -2.27 8.26
C ARG A 72 10.59 -1.66 7.32
N THR A 73 10.51 -1.97 6.03
CA THR A 73 11.41 -1.42 5.01
C THR A 73 11.22 0.08 4.86
N LEU A 74 9.96 0.56 4.86
CA LEU A 74 9.62 1.98 4.83
C LEU A 74 10.19 2.73 6.02
N ARG A 75 9.98 2.23 7.24
CA ARG A 75 10.56 2.82 8.45
C ARG A 75 12.07 2.87 8.39
N LYS A 76 12.73 1.79 7.95
CA LYS A 76 14.20 1.75 7.82
C LYS A 76 14.69 2.80 6.83
N LYS A 77 14.02 2.97 5.69
CA LYS A 77 14.38 3.98 4.70
C LYS A 77 14.14 5.40 5.18
N ILE A 78 12.97 5.70 5.73
CA ILE A 78 12.66 7.03 6.27
C ILE A 78 13.64 7.41 7.39
N LEU A 79 14.05 6.43 8.21
CA LEU A 79 15.05 6.66 9.26
C LEU A 79 16.47 6.87 8.70
N GLN A 80 16.83 6.18 7.61
CA GLN A 80 18.12 6.36 6.93
C GLN A 80 18.22 7.70 6.19
N ASP A 81 17.11 8.17 5.59
CA ASP A 81 17.03 9.44 4.86
C ASP A 81 17.11 10.65 5.80
N LYS A 82 16.72 10.48 7.07
CA LYS A 82 16.80 11.51 8.12
C LYS A 82 18.21 11.81 8.63
N GLU A 83 19.22 11.03 8.24
CA GLU A 83 20.61 11.19 8.70
C GLU A 83 21.59 11.56 7.56
N SER A 84 21.12 12.22 6.50
CA SER A 84 21.98 12.82 5.47
C SER A 84 21.77 14.32 5.33
#